data_AF-A0AA41X7Q6-F1
#
_entry.id   AF-A0AA41X7Q6-F1
#
_cell.length_a   1.000
_cell.length_b   1.000
_cell.length_c   1.000
_cell.angle_alpha   90.00
_cell.angle_beta   90.00
_cell.angle_gamma   90.00
#
_symmetry.space_group_name_H-M   'P 1'
#
loop_
_entity.id
_entity.type
_entity.pdbx_description
1 polymer ?
#
loop_
_entity_poly.entity_id
_entity_poly.type
_entity_poly.pdbx_seq_one_letter_code
_entity_poly.pdbx_strand_id
1 'polypeptide(L)'
;MKHLTIALLTAYSRNELPQTKRHLCEQHLQQCTECLLELDMLRELQAVWSHPDQPLPEHTFTAIMADIQAAPLPIIPPKQQPSRKVSRVHVLLAAAAAFLFLQSGILQLIPRTDAYVERTVKRTSFFADHKLIHWMEGTRNE
;
A
#
# COMPACT_ATOMS: atom_id res chain seq x y z
N MET A 1 -29.24 -6.41 15.23
CA MET A 1 -28.27 -7.55 15.26
C MET A 1 -27.00 -7.07 14.58
N LYS A 2 -25.84 -7.71 14.79
CA LYS A 2 -24.61 -7.33 14.07
C LYS A 2 -24.58 -8.03 12.71
N HIS A 3 -24.50 -7.27 11.63
CA HIS A 3 -24.38 -7.78 10.26
C HIS A 3 -22.97 -8.29 9.97
N LEU A 4 -22.83 -9.18 8.99
CA LEU A 4 -21.53 -9.59 8.48
C LEU A 4 -20.89 -8.42 7.72
N THR A 5 -19.56 -8.34 7.76
CA THR A 5 -18.85 -7.33 6.99
C THR A 5 -18.76 -7.73 5.52
N ILE A 6 -18.73 -6.76 4.62
CA ILE A 6 -18.58 -6.98 3.16
C ILE A 6 -17.34 -7.82 2.85
N ALA A 7 -16.23 -7.58 3.56
CA ALA A 7 -15.00 -8.36 3.40
C ALA A 7 -15.22 -9.85 3.71
N LEU A 8 -16.00 -10.16 4.73
CA LEU A 8 -16.31 -11.53 5.13
C LEU A 8 -17.27 -12.20 4.13
N LEU A 9 -18.28 -11.47 3.63
CA LEU A 9 -19.19 -11.96 2.59
C LEU A 9 -18.47 -12.23 1.26
N THR A 10 -17.51 -11.37 0.90
CA THR A 10 -16.67 -11.54 -0.30
C THR A 10 -15.75 -12.76 -0.15
N ALA A 11 -15.11 -12.92 1.00
CA ALA A 11 -14.28 -14.10 1.28
C ALA A 11 -15.13 -15.39 1.28
N TYR A 12 -16.37 -15.31 1.76
CA TYR A 12 -17.34 -16.41 1.68
C TYR A 12 -17.71 -16.75 0.24
N SER A 13 -18.05 -15.77 -0.60
CA SER A 13 -18.46 -15.99 -2.00
C SER A 13 -17.34 -16.61 -2.84
N ARG A 14 -16.08 -16.27 -2.54
CA ARG A 14 -14.87 -16.81 -3.20
C ARG A 14 -14.37 -18.12 -2.61
N ASN A 15 -15.07 -18.68 -1.64
CA ASN A 15 -14.69 -19.90 -0.94
C ASN A 15 -13.34 -19.84 -0.19
N GLU A 16 -12.86 -18.65 0.18
CA GLU A 16 -11.56 -18.41 0.82
C GLU A 16 -11.60 -18.55 2.35
N LEU A 17 -12.78 -18.76 2.94
CA LEU A 17 -12.93 -18.88 4.40
C LEU A 17 -12.55 -20.27 4.93
N PRO A 18 -11.87 -20.34 6.10
CA PRO A 18 -11.73 -21.58 6.87
C PRO A 18 -13.10 -22.18 7.22
N GLN A 19 -13.18 -23.51 7.28
CA GLN A 19 -14.44 -24.25 7.47
C GLN A 19 -15.22 -23.81 8.72
N THR A 20 -14.54 -23.52 9.82
CA THR A 20 -15.16 -23.04 11.07
C THR A 20 -15.86 -21.69 10.88
N LYS A 21 -15.24 -20.75 10.16
CA LYS A 21 -15.83 -19.43 9.85
C LYS A 21 -16.93 -19.53 8.82
N ARG A 22 -16.79 -20.43 7.83
CA ARG A 22 -17.83 -20.69 6.83
C ARG A 22 -19.13 -21.12 7.49
N HIS A 23 -19.07 -22.05 8.44
CA HIS A 23 -20.27 -22.54 9.14
C HIS A 23 -20.98 -21.44 9.95
N LEU A 24 -20.21 -20.57 10.62
CA LEU A 24 -20.75 -19.40 11.32
C LEU A 24 -21.43 -18.40 10.37
N CYS A 25 -20.84 -18.15 9.19
CA CYS A 25 -21.46 -17.33 8.15
C CYS A 25 -22.77 -17.96 7.65
N GLU A 26 -22.79 -19.26 7.37
CA GLU A 26 -24.00 -19.99 6.92
C GLU A 26 -25.13 -19.88 7.94
N GLN A 27 -24.82 -20.10 9.23
CA GLN A 27 -25.79 -19.96 10.31
C GLN A 27 -26.36 -18.54 10.38
N HIS A 28 -25.52 -17.51 10.21
CA HIS A 28 -25.98 -16.13 10.19
C HIS A 28 -26.85 -15.84 8.95
N LEU A 29 -26.45 -16.31 7.78
CA LEU A 29 -27.20 -16.12 6.53
C LEU A 29 -28.58 -16.77 6.59
N GLN A 30 -28.74 -17.90 7.29
CA GLN A 30 -30.05 -18.52 7.52
C GLN A 30 -30.98 -17.64 8.38
N GLN A 31 -30.43 -16.73 9.19
CA GLN A 31 -31.19 -15.93 10.15
C GLN A 31 -31.30 -14.45 9.75
N CYS A 32 -30.50 -13.97 8.79
CA CYS A 32 -30.43 -12.58 8.38
C CYS A 32 -30.65 -12.41 6.87
N THR A 33 -31.84 -11.95 6.49
CA THR A 33 -32.23 -11.69 5.11
C THR A 33 -31.44 -10.57 4.45
N GLU A 34 -31.04 -9.53 5.21
CA GLU A 34 -30.24 -8.42 4.70
C GLU A 34 -28.86 -8.88 4.21
N CYS A 35 -28.16 -9.71 4.99
CA CYS A 35 -26.87 -10.26 4.60
C CYS A 35 -26.97 -11.25 3.43
N LEU A 36 -28.11 -11.95 3.28
CA LEU A 36 -28.38 -12.76 2.09
C LEU A 36 -28.51 -11.89 0.84
N LEU A 37 -29.26 -10.80 0.92
CA LEU A 37 -29.47 -9.88 -0.20
C LEU A 37 -28.15 -9.23 -0.63
N GLU A 38 -27.31 -8.82 0.33
CA GLU A 38 -25.95 -8.34 0.03
C GLU A 38 -25.08 -9.39 -0.67
N LEU A 39 -25.13 -10.65 -0.21
CA LEU A 39 -24.39 -11.73 -0.84
C LEU A 39 -24.84 -11.99 -2.28
N ASP A 40 -26.14 -11.91 -2.54
CA ASP A 40 -26.68 -12.10 -3.89
C ASP A 40 -26.30 -10.95 -4.82
N MET A 41 -26.35 -9.69 -4.36
CA MET A 41 -25.81 -8.55 -5.12
C MET A 41 -24.32 -8.72 -5.46
N LEU A 42 -23.51 -9.22 -4.51
CA LEU A 42 -22.09 -9.49 -4.77
C LEU A 42 -21.90 -10.59 -5.83
N ARG A 43 -22.74 -11.62 -5.83
CA ARG A 43 -22.71 -12.69 -6.84
C ARG A 43 -23.13 -12.20 -8.22
N GLU A 44 -24.15 -11.37 -8.31
CA GLU A 44 -24.58 -10.75 -9.57
C GLU A 44 -23.47 -9.88 -10.17
N LEU A 45 -22.87 -9.01 -9.35
CA LEU A 45 -21.71 -8.21 -9.79
C LEU A 45 -20.57 -9.11 -10.26
N GLN A 46 -20.24 -10.16 -9.50
CA GLN A 46 -19.20 -11.09 -9.90
C GLN A 46 -19.53 -11.81 -11.21
N ALA A 47 -20.80 -12.19 -11.43
CA ALA A 47 -21.25 -12.83 -12.67
C ALA A 47 -21.02 -11.89 -13.87
N VAL A 48 -21.47 -10.63 -13.77
CA VAL A 48 -21.27 -9.61 -14.82
C VAL A 48 -19.79 -9.44 -15.16
N TRP A 49 -18.91 -9.42 -14.16
CA TRP A 49 -17.48 -9.20 -14.37
C TRP A 49 -16.73 -10.45 -14.84
N SER A 50 -17.24 -11.64 -14.53
CA SER A 50 -16.64 -12.92 -14.92
C SER A 50 -16.88 -13.30 -16.39
N HIS A 51 -17.63 -12.49 -17.15
CA HIS A 51 -17.90 -12.69 -18.58
C HIS A 51 -17.20 -11.58 -19.41
N PRO A 52 -15.86 -11.52 -19.45
CA PRO A 52 -15.13 -10.55 -20.27
C PRO A 52 -15.21 -10.86 -21.78
N ASP A 53 -15.76 -12.02 -22.15
CA ASP A 53 -15.74 -12.56 -23.52
C ASP A 53 -16.74 -11.91 -24.48
N GLN A 54 -17.42 -10.81 -24.08
CA GLN A 54 -18.13 -10.01 -25.05
C GLN A 54 -17.10 -9.35 -25.99
N PRO A 55 -17.07 -9.72 -27.28
CA PRO A 55 -16.14 -9.11 -28.21
C PRO A 55 -16.44 -7.61 -28.25
N LEU A 56 -15.45 -6.79 -27.92
CA LEU A 56 -15.57 -5.35 -28.07
C LEU A 56 -15.91 -5.07 -29.54
N PRO A 57 -16.88 -4.17 -29.83
CA PRO A 57 -17.19 -3.79 -31.20
C PRO A 57 -15.92 -3.35 -31.92
N GLU A 58 -15.71 -3.80 -33.16
CA GLU A 58 -14.45 -3.57 -33.90
C GLU A 58 -14.03 -2.10 -34.00
N HIS A 59 -15.01 -1.19 -33.95
CA HIS A 59 -14.83 0.25 -34.05
C HIS A 59 -14.57 0.96 -32.71
N THR A 60 -14.60 0.24 -31.58
CA THR A 60 -14.39 0.84 -30.25
C THR A 60 -12.97 1.39 -30.14
N PHE A 61 -11.99 0.62 -30.61
CA PHE A 61 -10.59 1.03 -30.55
C PHE A 61 -10.30 2.23 -31.46
N THR A 62 -10.87 2.24 -32.67
CA THR A 62 -10.70 3.37 -33.60
C THR A 62 -11.38 4.64 -33.10
N ALA A 63 -12.56 4.53 -32.48
CA ALA A 63 -13.25 5.66 -31.85
C ALA A 63 -12.45 6.25 -30.69
N ILE A 64 -11.90 5.42 -29.80
CA ILE A 64 -11.05 5.88 -28.68
C ILE A 64 -9.78 6.55 -29.19
N MET A 65 -9.14 6.00 -30.23
CA MET A 65 -7.95 6.61 -30.84
C MET A 65 -8.26 7.96 -31.49
N ALA A 66 -9.41 8.09 -32.16
CA ALA A 66 -9.85 9.36 -32.71
C ALA A 66 -10.10 10.41 -31.62
N ASP A 67 -10.69 10.00 -30.50
CA ASP A 67 -10.97 10.91 -29.37
C ASP A 67 -9.69 11.40 -28.67
N ILE A 68 -8.73 10.49 -28.47
CA ILE A 68 -7.40 10.85 -27.92
C ILE A 68 -6.64 11.79 -28.85
N GLN A 69 -6.74 11.61 -30.16
CA GLN A 69 -6.09 12.49 -31.14
C GLN A 69 -6.79 13.86 -31.25
N ALA A 70 -8.11 13.91 -31.04
CA ALA A 70 -8.89 15.14 -31.04
C ALA A 70 -8.77 15.93 -29.73
N ALA A 71 -8.37 15.28 -28.63
CA ALA A 71 -8.21 15.92 -27.34
C ALA A 71 -7.06 16.97 -27.38
N PRO A 72 -7.31 18.22 -26.98
CA PRO A 72 -6.26 19.22 -26.88
C PRO A 72 -5.24 18.79 -25.82
N LEU A 73 -3.95 18.88 -26.17
CA LEU A 73 -2.88 18.54 -25.24
C LEU A 73 -3.01 19.39 -23.98
N PRO A 74 -2.91 18.79 -22.78
CA PRO A 74 -2.93 19.55 -21.54
C PRO A 74 -1.79 20.56 -21.59
N ILE A 75 -2.13 21.84 -21.42
CA ILE A 75 -1.14 22.90 -21.25
C ILE A 75 -0.48 22.64 -19.90
N ILE A 76 0.65 21.93 -19.89
CA ILE A 76 1.45 21.73 -18.69
C ILE A 76 2.13 23.08 -18.42
N PRO A 77 1.76 23.80 -17.34
CA PRO A 77 2.45 25.04 -17.02
C PRO A 77 3.93 24.72 -16.76
N PRO A 78 4.86 25.56 -17.24
CA PRO A 78 6.28 25.35 -16.98
C PRO A 78 6.50 25.22 -15.47
N LYS A 79 7.13 24.12 -15.05
CA LYS A 79 7.43 23.82 -13.65
C LYS A 79 8.24 24.98 -13.08
N GLN A 80 7.57 25.85 -12.32
CA GLN A 80 8.22 26.97 -11.63
C GLN A 80 9.21 26.37 -10.63
N GLN A 81 10.50 26.38 -10.99
CA GLN A 81 11.53 26.02 -10.04
C GLN A 81 11.53 27.09 -8.93
N PRO A 82 11.36 26.71 -7.65
CA PRO A 82 11.40 27.67 -6.58
C PRO A 82 12.80 28.27 -6.54
N SER A 83 12.94 29.55 -6.92
CA SER A 83 14.21 30.26 -6.78
C SER A 83 14.48 30.41 -5.29
N ARG A 84 15.25 29.49 -4.71
CA ARG A 84 15.71 29.58 -3.33
C ARG A 84 16.73 30.70 -3.23
N LYS A 85 16.25 31.94 -3.18
CA LYS A 85 17.06 33.10 -2.80
C LYS A 85 17.31 33.00 -1.30
N VAL A 86 18.31 32.21 -0.93
CA VAL A 86 18.79 32.14 0.45
C VAL A 86 19.48 33.47 0.74
N SER A 87 18.89 34.29 1.60
CA SER A 87 19.46 35.58 2.00
C SER A 87 20.79 35.37 2.74
N ARG A 88 21.82 36.17 2.43
CA ARG A 88 23.13 36.12 3.10
C ARG A 88 23.04 36.20 4.62
N VAL A 89 21.98 36.86 5.13
CA VAL A 89 21.67 36.95 6.55
C VAL A 89 21.42 35.56 7.17
N HIS A 90 20.72 34.67 6.47
CA HIS A 90 20.45 33.31 6.98
C HIS A 90 21.72 32.47 7.02
N VAL A 91 22.63 32.66 6.07
CA VAL A 91 23.92 31.97 6.04
C VAL A 91 24.79 32.42 7.21
N LEU A 92 24.84 33.73 7.48
CA LEU A 92 25.59 34.27 8.62
C LEU A 92 24.99 33.83 9.96
N LEU A 93 23.66 33.82 10.09
CA LEU A 93 22.99 33.36 11.29
C LEU A 93 23.24 31.88 11.55
N ALA A 94 23.16 31.03 10.52
CA ALA A 94 23.46 29.61 10.62
C ALA A 94 24.93 29.35 11.00
N ALA A 95 25.87 30.10 10.42
CA ALA A 95 27.29 29.99 10.74
C ALA A 95 27.58 30.38 12.20
N ALA A 96 26.98 31.47 12.68
CA ALA A 96 27.11 31.89 14.08
C ALA A 96 26.53 30.85 15.04
N ALA A 97 25.35 30.30 14.73
CA ALA A 97 24.73 29.26 15.54
C ALA A 97 25.59 27.98 15.59
N ALA A 98 26.15 27.55 14.45
CA ALA A 98 27.04 26.41 14.39
C ALA A 98 28.32 26.62 15.22
N PHE A 99 28.90 27.84 15.19
CA PHE A 99 30.07 28.18 15.99
C PHE A 99 29.79 28.14 17.49
N LEU A 100 28.67 28.70 17.94
CA LEU A 100 28.23 28.63 19.34
C LEU A 100 27.98 27.19 19.79
N PHE A 101 27.44 26.34 18.91
CA PHE A 101 27.21 24.93 19.19
C PHE A 101 28.51 24.14 19.36
N LEU A 102 29.54 24.46 18.56
CA LEU A 102 30.88 23.87 18.71
C LEU A 102 31.57 24.35 19.99
N GLN A 103 31.48 25.65 20.30
CA GLN A 103 32.13 26.23 21.48
C GLN A 103 31.49 25.81 22.80
N SER A 104 30.17 25.61 22.83
CA SER A 104 29.43 25.21 24.03
C SER A 104 29.68 23.75 24.46
N GLY A 105 30.37 22.95 23.63
CA GLY A 105 30.69 21.56 23.97
C GLY A 105 29.46 20.66 24.09
N ILE A 106 28.29 21.07 23.56
CA ILE A 106 27.02 20.31 23.60
C ILE A 106 27.18 18.91 22.99
N LEU A 107 28.15 18.70 22.08
CA LEU A 107 28.49 17.37 21.57
C LEU A 107 28.98 16.39 22.65
N GLN A 108 29.48 16.86 23.80
CA GLN A 108 29.89 16.01 24.91
C GLN A 108 28.70 15.49 25.75
N LEU A 109 27.54 16.14 25.65
CA LEU A 109 26.29 15.70 26.29
C LEU A 109 25.51 14.70 25.42
N ILE A 110 25.97 14.42 24.19
CA ILE A 110 25.38 13.36 23.37
C ILE A 110 25.93 12.04 23.91
N PRO A 111 25.12 11.19 24.59
CA PRO A 111 25.58 9.87 24.97
C PRO A 111 25.96 9.12 23.70
N ARG A 112 27.19 8.58 23.64
CA ARG A 112 27.62 7.66 22.58
C ARG A 112 26.58 6.55 22.47
N THR A 113 25.76 6.59 21.43
CA THR A 113 24.71 5.60 21.13
C THR A 113 25.30 4.31 20.52
N ASP A 114 26.58 4.03 20.75
CA ASP A 114 27.27 2.83 20.25
C ASP A 114 26.57 1.55 20.73
N ALA A 115 26.14 1.51 22.00
CA ALA A 115 25.49 0.32 22.56
C ALA A 115 24.06 0.06 22.05
N TYR A 116 23.37 1.10 21.55
CA TYR A 116 21.99 0.95 21.05
C TYR A 116 22.00 0.46 19.60
N VAL A 117 22.89 0.99 18.76
CA VAL A 117 23.04 0.59 17.35
C VAL A 117 23.56 -0.84 17.23
N GLU A 118 24.50 -1.27 18.09
CA GLU A 118 25.03 -2.64 18.05
C GLU A 118 23.95 -3.71 18.36
N ARG A 119 22.97 -3.38 19.23
CA ARG A 119 21.84 -4.27 19.53
C ARG A 119 20.82 -4.35 18.40
N THR A 120 20.53 -3.25 17.71
CA THR A 120 19.59 -3.27 16.57
C THR A 120 20.17 -4.02 15.38
N VAL A 121 21.47 -3.87 15.09
CA VAL A 121 22.12 -4.59 13.97
C VAL A 121 22.19 -6.10 14.23
N LYS A 122 22.53 -6.55 15.45
CA LYS A 122 22.51 -7.98 15.79
C LYS A 122 21.11 -8.60 15.71
N ARG A 123 20.06 -7.79 15.95
CA ARG A 123 18.68 -8.26 15.86
C ARG A 123 18.23 -8.39 14.40
N THR A 124 18.64 -7.49 13.51
CA THR A 124 18.27 -7.56 12.09
C THR A 124 19.05 -8.62 11.32
N SER A 125 20.32 -8.88 11.65
CA SER A 125 21.10 -9.95 11.02
C SER A 125 20.53 -11.34 11.35
N PHE A 126 20.06 -11.57 12.59
CA PHE A 126 19.41 -12.83 12.98
C PHE A 126 18.12 -13.11 12.18
N PHE A 127 17.35 -12.06 11.84
CA PHE A 127 16.15 -12.19 11.01
C PHE A 127 16.47 -12.40 9.51
N ALA A 128 17.62 -11.93 9.02
CA ALA A 128 18.06 -12.14 7.64
C ALA A 128 18.54 -13.58 7.42
N ASP A 129 19.30 -14.14 8.36
CA ASP A 129 19.83 -15.51 8.24
C ASP A 129 18.73 -16.58 8.35
N HIS A 130 17.75 -16.40 9.25
CA HIS A 130 16.62 -17.32 9.35
C HIS A 130 15.72 -17.33 8.10
N LYS A 131 15.65 -16.21 7.38
CA LYS A 131 14.85 -16.11 6.15
C LYS A 131 15.54 -16.76 4.95
N LEU A 132 16.87 -16.78 4.93
CA LEU A 132 17.67 -17.44 3.88
C LEU A 132 17.65 -18.97 4.02
N ILE A 133 17.69 -19.51 5.24
CA ILE A 133 17.62 -20.96 5.46
C ILE A 133 16.28 -21.53 4.98
N HIS A 134 15.16 -20.85 5.30
CA HIS A 134 13.83 -21.29 4.88
C HIS A 134 13.58 -21.17 3.36
N TRP A 135 14.35 -20.32 2.65
CA TRP A 135 14.25 -20.20 1.20
C TRP A 135 15.03 -21.30 0.46
N MET A 136 16.15 -21.78 1.03
CA MET A 136 16.94 -22.86 0.42
C MET A 136 16.33 -24.26 0.57
N GLU A 137 15.47 -24.50 1.57
CA GLU A 137 14.77 -25.79 1.72
C GLU A 137 13.52 -25.90 0.82
N GLY A 138 12.95 -24.77 0.39
CA GLY A 138 11.76 -24.74 -0.47
C GLY A 138 12.02 -25.04 -1.95
N THR A 139 13.27 -24.93 -2.41
CA THR A 139 13.64 -25.11 -3.84
C THR A 139 14.27 -26.47 -4.16
N ARG A 140 14.28 -27.41 -3.20
CA ARG A 140 14.89 -28.74 -3.37
C ARG A 140 13.88 -29.89 -3.58
N ASN A 141 12.58 -29.58 -3.54
CA ASN A 141 11.50 -30.57 -3.66
C ASN A 141 10.59 -30.33 -4.89
N GLU A 142 11.09 -29.65 -5.93
CA GLU A 142 10.48 -29.64 -7.26
C GLU A 142 11.38 -30.35 -8.27
#